data_AF-A0A4U1LH31-F1
#
_entry.id   AF-A0A4U1LH31-F1
#
_cell.length_a   1.000
_cell.length_b   1.000
_cell.length_c   1.000
_cell.angle_alpha   90.00
_cell.angle_beta   90.00
_cell.angle_gamma   90.00
#
_symmetry.space_group_name_H-M   'P 1'
#
loop_
_entity.id
_entity.type
_entity.pdbx_description
1 polymer ?
#
loop_
_entity_poly.entity_id
_entity_poly.type
_entity_poly.pdbx_seq_one_letter_code
_entity_poly.pdbx_strand_id
1 'polypeptide(L)'
;ADVTDVAGNPATDNDPITLDNTVPTIDITTPIEGDNIVNAAEDGDVTISGTTTAIEDGQVVTVTFDDGVNPPVTTTATVSGNAWTATDADISGLDNGTITVTADVTDVAG
;
A
#
# COMPACT_ATOMS: atom_id res chain seq x y z
N ALA A 1 -21.68 21.27 25.73
CA ALA A 1 -22.62 22.20 26.39
C ALA A 1 -22.61 21.86 27.87
N ASP A 2 -22.23 22.79 28.74
CA ASP A 2 -22.11 22.53 30.19
C ASP A 2 -23.43 22.81 30.92
N VAL A 3 -23.82 21.89 31.79
CA VAL A 3 -24.91 22.09 32.76
C VAL A 3 -24.36 21.72 34.13
N THR A 4 -24.29 22.68 35.04
CA THR A 4 -23.90 22.47 36.45
C THR A 4 -25.16 22.29 37.29
N ASP A 5 -25.27 21.17 38.03
CA ASP A 5 -26.28 21.02 39.08
C ASP A 5 -25.69 21.28 40.48
N VAL A 6 -26.59 21.41 41.47
CA VAL A 6 -26.33 21.87 42.84
C VAL A 6 -25.42 20.93 43.66
N ALA A 7 -25.01 19.76 43.14
CA ALA A 7 -24.19 18.80 43.89
C ALA A 7 -22.67 19.06 43.87
N GLY A 8 -22.17 20.09 43.17
CA GLY A 8 -20.73 20.41 43.19
C GLY A 8 -19.84 19.36 42.53
N ASN A 9 -20.40 18.50 41.69
CA ASN A 9 -19.62 17.55 40.88
C ASN A 9 -19.28 18.22 39.54
N PRO A 10 -18.00 18.49 39.23
CA PRO A 10 -17.62 18.86 37.88
C PRO A 10 -17.85 17.66 36.96
N ALA A 11 -18.72 17.82 35.96
CA ALA A 11 -18.77 16.92 34.82
C ALA A 11 -17.84 17.50 33.75
N THR A 12 -16.91 16.69 33.25
CA THR A 12 -16.04 17.05 32.13
C THR A 12 -16.24 16.02 31.05
N ASP A 13 -16.58 16.48 29.85
CA ASP A 13 -16.67 15.68 28.64
C ASP A 13 -15.45 16.00 27.77
N ASN A 14 -14.80 14.99 27.22
CA ASN A 14 -13.60 15.14 26.39
C ASN A 14 -13.63 14.11 25.26
N ASP A 15 -13.76 14.59 24.03
CA ASP A 15 -13.60 13.80 22.80
C ASP A 15 -12.28 14.21 22.13
N PRO A 16 -11.19 13.44 22.27
CA PRO A 16 -9.95 13.74 21.56
C PRO A 16 -10.14 13.50 20.06
N ILE A 17 -9.66 14.44 19.24
CA ILE A 17 -9.53 14.28 17.80
C ILE A 17 -8.06 14.22 17.41
N THR A 18 -7.75 13.50 16.33
CA THR A 18 -6.45 13.51 15.66
C THR A 18 -6.58 14.24 14.33
N LEU A 19 -5.70 15.22 14.09
CA LEU A 19 -5.59 15.90 12.81
C LEU A 19 -4.34 15.40 12.11
N ASP A 20 -4.53 14.65 11.03
CA ASP A 20 -3.45 14.25 10.12
C ASP A 20 -3.62 14.96 8.78
N ASN A 21 -2.57 15.67 8.35
CA ASN A 21 -2.50 16.34 7.05
C ASN A 21 -1.23 15.90 6.30
N THR A 22 -0.60 14.81 6.73
CA THR A 22 0.56 14.27 6.03
C THR A 22 0.08 13.68 4.70
N VAL A 23 0.82 13.97 3.64
CA VAL A 23 0.48 13.47 2.31
C VAL A 23 1.13 12.09 2.18
N PRO A 24 0.35 11.00 2.06
CA PRO A 24 0.91 9.68 1.89
C PRO A 24 1.64 9.53 0.56
N THR A 25 2.75 8.77 0.55
CA THR A 25 3.43 8.36 -0.68
C THR A 25 3.70 6.87 -0.70
N ILE A 26 3.80 6.31 -1.90
CA ILE A 26 4.24 4.94 -2.16
C ILE A 26 5.19 4.94 -3.35
N ASP A 27 6.29 4.21 -3.23
CA ASP A 27 7.31 4.10 -4.26
C ASP A 27 7.77 2.64 -4.42
N ILE A 28 8.02 2.21 -5.65
CA ILE A 28 8.75 0.97 -5.95
C ILE A 28 10.24 1.31 -5.95
N THR A 29 11.01 0.76 -5.01
CA THR A 29 12.41 1.19 -4.78
C THR A 29 13.45 0.14 -5.15
N THR A 30 13.04 -1.11 -5.29
CA THR A 30 13.93 -2.23 -5.63
C THR A 30 13.67 -2.63 -7.08
N PRO A 31 14.73 -2.88 -7.88
CA PRO A 31 14.55 -3.48 -9.19
C PRO A 31 13.73 -4.78 -9.11
N ILE A 32 12.73 -4.93 -9.98
CA ILE A 32 11.92 -6.16 -10.07
C ILE A 32 12.83 -7.30 -10.50
N GLU A 33 12.80 -8.43 -9.79
CA GLU A 33 13.75 -9.55 -9.97
C GLU A 33 15.25 -9.15 -9.94
N GLY A 34 15.57 -8.01 -9.32
CA GLY A 34 16.95 -7.54 -9.16
C GLY A 34 17.55 -6.80 -10.37
N ASP A 35 16.96 -6.89 -11.55
CA ASP A 35 17.45 -6.24 -12.77
C ASP A 35 16.36 -5.59 -13.66
N ASN A 36 15.10 -5.63 -13.24
CA ASN A 36 13.90 -5.21 -13.99
C ASN A 36 13.64 -6.02 -15.27
N ILE A 37 14.15 -7.25 -15.37
CA ILE A 37 13.92 -8.15 -16.49
C ILE A 37 13.37 -9.46 -15.92
N VAL A 38 12.10 -9.74 -16.22
CA VAL A 38 11.49 -11.03 -15.86
C VAL A 38 11.65 -12.00 -17.01
N ASN A 39 12.25 -13.16 -16.75
CA ASN A 39 12.38 -14.25 -17.71
C ASN A 39 11.38 -15.40 -17.44
N ALA A 40 11.37 -16.41 -18.32
CA ALA A 40 10.43 -17.54 -18.23
C ALA A 40 10.63 -18.48 -17.02
N ALA A 41 11.68 -18.31 -16.23
CA ALA A 41 11.86 -19.00 -14.96
C ALA A 41 11.37 -18.18 -13.76
N GLU A 42 11.14 -16.88 -13.95
CA GLU A 42 10.74 -15.91 -12.92
C GLU A 42 9.28 -15.47 -13.06
N ASP A 43 8.70 -15.55 -14.28
CA ASP A 43 7.37 -15.03 -14.59
C ASP A 43 6.19 -15.66 -13.82
N GLY A 44 6.40 -16.82 -13.19
CA GLY A 44 5.40 -17.46 -12.33
C GLY A 44 5.43 -17.04 -10.86
N ASP A 45 6.44 -16.29 -10.41
CA ASP A 45 6.63 -15.88 -9.00
C ASP A 45 7.43 -14.58 -8.91
N VAL A 46 6.89 -13.49 -9.45
CA VAL A 46 7.56 -12.20 -9.42
C VAL A 46 7.45 -11.56 -8.03
N THR A 47 8.60 -11.12 -7.51
CA THR A 47 8.74 -10.37 -6.26
C THR A 47 8.97 -8.89 -6.55
N ILE A 48 8.24 -8.04 -5.84
CA ILE A 48 8.36 -6.58 -5.95
C ILE A 48 8.27 -5.92 -4.58
N SER A 49 9.08 -4.89 -4.37
CA SER A 49 9.17 -4.21 -3.07
C SER A 49 9.40 -2.72 -3.21
N GLY A 50 9.06 -2.01 -2.14
CA GLY A 50 9.08 -0.57 -2.11
C GLY A 50 8.97 0.01 -0.70
N THR A 51 8.78 1.32 -0.66
CA THR A 51 8.61 2.08 0.58
C THR A 51 7.34 2.90 0.56
N THR A 52 6.85 3.25 1.74
CA THR A 52 5.77 4.21 1.93
C THR A 52 6.22 5.35 2.84
N THR A 53 5.55 6.49 2.77
CA THR A 53 5.63 7.54 3.79
C THR A 53 4.22 7.91 4.23
N ALA A 54 4.06 8.20 5.53
CA ALA A 54 2.75 8.56 6.10
C ALA A 54 1.65 7.52 5.80
N ILE A 55 2.00 6.24 5.85
CA ILE A 55 1.07 5.11 5.75
C ILE A 55 1.34 4.22 6.94
N GLU A 56 0.30 3.89 7.72
CA GLU A 56 0.47 3.02 8.89
C GLU A 56 0.80 1.57 8.51
N ASP A 57 1.46 0.89 9.44
CA ASP A 57 1.64 -0.55 9.35
C ASP A 57 0.28 -1.27 9.32
N GLY A 58 0.18 -2.30 8.49
CA GLY A 58 -1.05 -3.06 8.29
C GLY A 58 -1.88 -2.62 7.07
N GLN A 59 -1.56 -1.50 6.42
CA GLN A 59 -2.24 -1.11 5.18
C GLN A 59 -1.90 -2.04 4.02
N VAL A 60 -2.88 -2.26 3.14
CA VAL A 60 -2.74 -3.14 1.98
C VAL A 60 -2.24 -2.36 0.78
N VAL A 61 -1.10 -2.79 0.24
CA VAL A 61 -0.59 -2.35 -1.06
C VAL A 61 -1.13 -3.30 -2.12
N THR A 62 -1.74 -2.75 -3.16
CA THR A 62 -2.14 -3.49 -4.37
C THR A 62 -1.14 -3.16 -5.47
N VAL A 63 -0.52 -4.18 -6.05
CA VAL A 63 0.40 -4.03 -7.19
C VAL A 63 -0.26 -4.62 -8.42
N THR A 64 -0.25 -3.88 -9.52
CA THR A 64 -0.84 -4.28 -10.80
C THR A 64 0.22 -4.29 -11.90
N PHE A 65 0.27 -5.40 -12.63
CA PHE A 65 1.08 -5.61 -13.83
C PHE A 65 0.17 -5.60 -15.06
N ASP A 66 0.48 -4.73 -16.02
CA ASP A 66 -0.35 -4.52 -17.21
C ASP A 66 0.51 -4.39 -18.48
N ASP A 67 0.23 -5.23 -19.48
CA ASP A 67 0.83 -5.18 -20.83
C ASP A 67 -0.03 -4.37 -21.82
N GLY A 68 -1.21 -3.92 -21.40
CA GLY A 68 -2.19 -3.19 -22.20
C GLY A 68 -3.00 -4.05 -23.17
N VAL A 69 -2.87 -5.39 -23.11
CA VAL A 69 -3.49 -6.35 -24.04
C VAL A 69 -4.26 -7.43 -23.29
N ASN A 70 -3.62 -8.10 -22.35
CA ASN A 70 -4.17 -9.18 -21.55
C ASN A 70 -4.80 -8.62 -20.25
N PRO A 71 -5.64 -9.40 -19.55
CA PRO A 71 -6.12 -8.99 -18.23
C PRO A 71 -4.94 -8.72 -17.29
N PRO A 72 -4.95 -7.60 -16.56
CA PRO A 72 -3.86 -7.26 -15.67
C PRO A 72 -3.75 -8.25 -14.52
N VAL A 73 -2.52 -8.50 -14.08
CA VAL A 73 -2.23 -9.38 -12.93
C VAL A 73 -2.07 -8.51 -11.69
N THR A 74 -2.72 -8.91 -10.59
CA THR A 74 -2.65 -8.18 -9.33
C THR A 74 -2.09 -9.05 -8.21
N THR A 75 -1.19 -8.50 -7.42
CA THR A 75 -0.74 -9.09 -6.14
C THR A 75 -0.89 -8.05 -5.01
N THR A 76 -0.76 -8.50 -3.77
CA THR A 76 -0.92 -7.64 -2.59
C THR A 76 0.23 -7.79 -1.61
N ALA A 77 0.55 -6.71 -0.92
CA ALA A 77 1.46 -6.70 0.22
C ALA A 77 0.83 -5.98 1.41
N THR A 78 1.51 -6.06 2.56
CA THR A 78 1.18 -5.28 3.75
C THR A 78 2.33 -4.35 4.07
N VAL A 79 2.01 -3.10 4.40
CA VAL A 79 2.98 -2.13 4.90
C VAL A 79 3.47 -2.55 6.28
N SER A 80 4.78 -2.54 6.47
CA SER A 80 5.45 -2.82 7.74
C SER A 80 6.74 -2.02 7.83
N GLY A 81 6.84 -1.14 8.83
CA GLY A 81 7.99 -0.27 9.04
C GLY A 81 8.30 0.65 7.86
N ASN A 82 7.28 1.26 7.25
CA ASN A 82 7.39 2.10 6.04
C ASN A 82 7.90 1.35 4.79
N ALA A 83 7.82 0.03 4.77
CA ALA A 83 8.23 -0.82 3.65
C ALA A 83 7.13 -1.82 3.29
N TRP A 84 7.18 -2.34 2.07
CA TRP A 84 6.26 -3.37 1.60
C TRP A 84 6.96 -4.30 0.60
N THR A 85 6.54 -5.56 0.57
CA THR A 85 7.00 -6.56 -0.38
C THR A 85 5.83 -7.45 -0.77
N ALA A 86 5.52 -7.50 -2.07
CA ALA A 86 4.58 -8.45 -2.65
C ALA A 86 5.35 -9.56 -3.33
N THR A 87 4.89 -10.80 -3.17
CA THR A 87 5.45 -12.02 -3.77
C THR A 87 4.39 -12.72 -4.60
N ASP A 88 4.75 -13.83 -5.24
CA ASP A 88 3.82 -14.76 -5.87
C ASP A 88 2.96 -14.13 -6.99
N ALA A 89 3.49 -13.12 -7.68
CA ALA A 89 2.82 -12.54 -8.85
C ALA A 89 3.12 -13.41 -10.09
N ASP A 90 2.15 -14.19 -10.53
CA ASP A 90 2.21 -14.96 -11.77
C ASP A 90 1.80 -14.08 -12.97
N ILE A 91 2.80 -13.55 -13.67
CA ILE A 91 2.65 -12.74 -14.89
C ILE A 91 2.88 -13.53 -16.18
N SER A 92 3.03 -14.87 -16.10
CA SER A 92 3.31 -15.73 -17.27
C SER A 92 2.22 -15.69 -18.36
N GLY A 93 1.04 -15.16 -18.02
CA GLY A 93 -0.06 -14.91 -18.95
C GLY A 93 -0.02 -13.58 -19.71
N LEU A 94 0.93 -12.69 -19.41
CA LEU A 94 1.12 -11.43 -20.11
C LEU A 94 2.01 -11.59 -21.35
N ASP A 95 1.86 -10.68 -22.31
CA ASP A 95 2.68 -10.66 -23.52
C ASP A 95 4.11 -10.18 -23.20
N ASN A 96 5.08 -10.72 -23.94
CA ASN A 96 6.46 -10.26 -23.83
C ASN A 96 6.57 -8.80 -24.31
N GLY A 97 7.25 -7.96 -23.53
CA GLY A 97 7.46 -6.56 -23.88
C GLY A 97 7.55 -5.67 -22.66
N THR A 98 7.12 -4.43 -22.82
CA THR A 98 7.03 -3.49 -21.71
C THR A 98 5.81 -3.81 -20.87
N ILE A 99 6.04 -4.19 -19.62
CA ILE A 99 4.99 -4.33 -18.59
C ILE A 99 4.99 -3.07 -17.75
N THR A 100 3.82 -2.43 -17.63
CA THR A 100 3.63 -1.31 -16.71
C THR A 100 3.30 -1.86 -15.34
N VAL A 101 4.03 -1.39 -14.32
CA VAL A 101 3.79 -1.80 -12.93
C VAL A 101 3.35 -0.59 -12.12
N THR A 102 2.22 -0.73 -11.44
CA THR A 102 1.64 0.30 -10.57
C THR A 102 1.47 -0.27 -9.18
N ALA A 103 1.80 0.53 -8.16
CA ALA A 103 1.60 0.17 -6.77
C ALA A 103 0.73 1.25 -6.12
N ASP A 104 -0.37 0.83 -5.53
CA ASP A 104 -1.33 1.69 -4.88
C ASP A 104 -1.54 1.21 -3.45
N VAL A 105 -1.65 2.15 -2.51
CA VAL A 105 -1.98 1.87 -1.12
C VAL A 105 -3.14 2.76 -0.71
N THR A 106 -4.12 2.18 -0.03
CA THR A 106 -5.21 2.96 0.54
C THR A 106 -4.80 3.34 1.95
N ASP A 107 -4.69 4.64 2.21
CA ASP A 107 -4.56 5.16 3.55
C ASP A 107 -5.92 5.10 4.28
N VAL A 108 -5.91 4.75 5.57
CA VAL A 108 -7.11 4.79 6.42
C VAL A 108 -7.34 6.20 6.99
N ALA A 109 -6.31 7.04 7.07
CA ALA A 109 -6.41 8.41 7.53
C ALA A 109 -7.02 9.37 6.48
N GLY A 110 -6.90 9.05 5.18
CA GLY A 110 -7.65 9.69 4.09
C GLY A 110 -6.80 10.25 2.96
#